data_AF-A0A8S3XY66-F1
#
_entry.id   AF-A0A8S3XY66-F1
#
_cell.length_a   1.000
_cell.length_b   1.000
_cell.length_c   1.000
_cell.angle_alpha   90.00
_cell.angle_beta   90.00
_cell.angle_gamma   90.00
#
_symmetry.space_group_name_H-M   'P 1'
#
loop_
_entity.id
_entity.type
_entity.pdbx_description
1 polymer ?
#
loop_
_entity_poly.entity_id
_entity_poly.type
_entity_poly.pdbx_seq_one_letter_code
_entity_poly.pdbx_strand_id
1 'polypeptide(L)'
;MGVLWFLFVILAAGKALELKNQQYHQMPQLFQLDDYEKCLANGRGAFCLGSFNLVAPPNNRLFNVIQKISEERYNFNHTRIHRGYCVSSRCSDVEEVSLRRKFVKCVKNITQTHHGFDAKLSSLDYCKTSKTPPSRPIDGLDVAFIYFSGLILLMNVIGTIYDFARNPDHKPNRYLITWSLVESWKRLANSYESGNPRLTSLNPINGIKAFFMITIILAHAMFALHSSYIQNPQFMENASRLPLSTLFQNGYVIIQTFIMLSSFLLAYNLLINSEKDPKKGLTLRSLPRVIFNRIARSVTIDKPLIWRIARAV
;
A
#
# COMPACT_ATOMS: atom_id res chain seq x y z
N MET A 1 19.02 12.63 -39.56
CA MET A 1 19.68 11.70 -38.62
C MET A 1 18.84 11.46 -37.35
N GLY A 2 18.43 12.49 -36.61
CA GLY A 2 17.67 12.31 -35.34
C GLY A 2 16.30 11.63 -35.45
N VAL A 3 15.50 11.95 -36.47
CA VAL A 3 14.15 11.35 -36.64
C VAL A 3 14.21 9.87 -37.01
N LEU A 4 15.17 9.49 -37.86
CA LEU A 4 15.43 8.08 -38.22
C LEU A 4 15.90 7.27 -37.01
N TRP A 5 16.73 7.87 -36.15
CA TRP A 5 17.19 7.23 -34.91
C TRP A 5 16.04 7.05 -33.90
N PHE A 6 15.18 8.07 -33.76
CA PHE A 6 14.00 7.99 -32.89
C PHE A 6 12.99 6.94 -33.38
N LEU A 7 12.74 6.86 -34.69
CA LEU A 7 11.90 5.83 -35.30
C LEU A 7 12.50 4.43 -35.10
N PHE A 8 13.82 4.28 -35.25
CA PHE A 8 14.50 2.99 -35.02
C PHE A 8 14.40 2.55 -33.55
N VAL A 9 14.53 3.47 -32.60
CA VAL A 9 14.36 3.20 -31.17
C VAL A 9 12.91 2.78 -30.86
N ILE A 10 11.91 3.45 -31.44
CA ILE A 10 10.50 3.09 -31.26
C ILE A 10 10.20 1.71 -31.87
N LEU A 11 10.69 1.42 -33.08
CA LEU A 11 10.51 0.13 -33.76
C LEU A 11 11.24 -1.02 -33.04
N ALA A 12 12.45 -0.77 -32.54
CA ALA A 12 13.20 -1.75 -31.75
C ALA A 12 12.53 -2.00 -30.40
N ALA A 13 12.03 -0.96 -29.73
CA ALA A 13 11.27 -1.09 -28.49
C ALA A 13 9.95 -1.86 -28.70
N GLY A 14 9.24 -1.59 -29.80
CA GLY A 14 8.03 -2.31 -30.19
C GLY A 14 8.28 -3.80 -30.42
N LYS A 15 9.31 -4.15 -31.21
CA LYS A 15 9.68 -5.56 -31.45
C LYS A 15 10.18 -6.26 -30.20
N ALA A 16 10.93 -5.58 -29.34
CA ALA A 16 11.39 -6.14 -28.07
C ALA A 16 10.23 -6.41 -27.11
N LEU A 17 9.22 -5.52 -27.07
CA LEU A 17 8.01 -5.70 -26.27
C LEU A 17 7.15 -6.86 -26.81
N GLU A 18 7.01 -6.98 -28.12
CA GLU A 18 6.24 -8.04 -28.77
C GLU A 18 6.87 -9.43 -28.61
N LEU A 19 8.20 -9.54 -28.76
CA LEU A 19 8.93 -10.78 -28.50
C LEU A 19 8.84 -11.19 -27.02
N LYS A 20 8.90 -10.22 -26.10
CA LYS A 20 8.72 -10.45 -24.67
C LYS A 20 7.31 -10.94 -24.34
N ASN A 21 6.28 -10.42 -25.02
CA ASN A 21 4.89 -10.88 -24.84
C ASN A 21 4.68 -12.32 -25.33
N GLN A 22 5.23 -12.69 -26.49
CA GLN A 22 5.11 -14.06 -27.00
C GLN A 22 5.77 -15.08 -26.07
N GLN A 23 6.96 -14.78 -25.55
CA GLN A 23 7.65 -15.63 -24.57
C GLN A 23 6.88 -15.70 -23.25
N TYR A 24 6.23 -14.61 -22.83
CA TYR A 24 5.44 -14.57 -21.61
C TYR A 24 4.26 -15.55 -21.65
N HIS A 25 3.57 -15.66 -22.78
CA HIS A 25 2.44 -16.59 -22.94
C HIS A 25 2.84 -18.08 -22.96
N GLN A 26 4.12 -18.41 -23.15
CA GLN A 26 4.62 -19.78 -23.04
C GLN A 26 4.84 -20.21 -21.59
N MET A 27 4.99 -19.25 -20.68
CA MET A 27 5.20 -19.52 -19.26
C MET A 27 3.89 -19.94 -18.59
N PRO A 28 3.93 -20.82 -17.57
CA PRO A 28 2.78 -21.08 -16.74
C PRO A 28 2.27 -19.77 -16.12
N GLN A 29 0.95 -19.62 -16.01
CA GLN A 29 0.37 -18.46 -15.31
C GLN A 29 0.92 -18.38 -13.88
N LEU A 30 1.35 -17.19 -13.47
CA LEU A 30 1.89 -16.96 -12.13
C LEU A 30 0.84 -17.26 -11.06
N PHE A 31 -0.36 -16.70 -11.22
CA PHE A 31 -1.49 -16.90 -10.33
C PHE A 31 -2.63 -17.57 -11.10
N GLN A 32 -3.10 -18.72 -10.63
CA GLN A 32 -4.25 -19.40 -11.22
C GLN A 32 -5.15 -19.94 -10.10
N LEU A 33 -6.29 -19.28 -9.91
CA LEU A 33 -7.25 -19.60 -8.87
C LEU A 33 -8.61 -19.89 -9.51
N ASP A 34 -9.24 -20.99 -9.10
CA ASP A 34 -10.63 -21.31 -9.35
C ASP A 34 -11.53 -20.42 -8.47
N ASP A 35 -12.81 -20.36 -8.82
CA ASP A 35 -13.80 -19.63 -8.02
C ASP A 35 -14.01 -20.32 -6.66
N TYR A 36 -13.51 -19.66 -5.61
CA TYR A 36 -13.55 -20.14 -4.23
C TYR A 36 -14.99 -20.29 -3.71
N GLU A 37 -15.80 -19.24 -3.88
CA GLU A 37 -17.19 -19.20 -3.39
C GLU A 37 -18.02 -20.29 -4.09
N LYS A 38 -17.92 -20.35 -5.43
CA LYS A 38 -18.62 -21.36 -6.24
C LYS A 38 -18.19 -22.79 -5.87
N CYS A 39 -16.91 -23.00 -5.57
CA CYS A 39 -16.42 -24.32 -5.17
C CYS A 39 -17.06 -24.79 -3.86
N LEU A 40 -17.08 -23.93 -2.84
CA LEU A 40 -17.56 -24.28 -1.49
C LEU A 40 -19.09 -24.25 -1.36
N ALA A 41 -19.79 -23.52 -2.22
CA ALA A 41 -21.25 -23.57 -2.32
C ALA A 41 -21.77 -24.96 -2.68
N ASN A 42 -20.97 -25.77 -3.38
CA ASN A 42 -21.28 -27.18 -3.60
C ASN A 42 -21.10 -27.98 -2.31
N GLY A 43 -22.10 -28.75 -1.87
CA GLY A 43 -22.09 -29.47 -0.58
C GLY A 43 -20.93 -30.45 -0.35
N ARG A 44 -20.16 -30.82 -1.38
CA ARG A 44 -18.93 -31.63 -1.29
C ARG A 44 -17.67 -30.91 -1.80
N GLY A 45 -17.73 -29.58 -1.91
CA GLY A 45 -16.66 -28.73 -2.37
C GLY A 45 -15.42 -28.80 -1.49
N ALA A 46 -14.24 -28.90 -2.10
CA ALA A 46 -12.98 -28.80 -1.40
C ALA A 46 -12.01 -27.91 -2.19
N PHE A 47 -11.60 -26.80 -1.58
CA PHE A 47 -10.71 -25.81 -2.19
C PHE A 47 -9.36 -25.79 -1.47
N CYS A 48 -8.26 -25.83 -2.21
CA CYS A 48 -6.91 -25.71 -1.66
C CYS A 48 -6.14 -24.59 -2.35
N LEU A 49 -5.40 -23.82 -1.55
CA LEU A 49 -4.48 -22.78 -2.00
C LEU A 49 -3.05 -23.12 -1.58
N GLY A 50 -2.12 -22.99 -2.51
CA GLY A 50 -0.70 -23.16 -2.22
C GLY A 50 0.21 -22.60 -3.29
N SER A 51 1.48 -22.49 -2.93
CA SER A 51 2.57 -22.06 -3.79
C SER A 51 3.49 -23.22 -4.16
N PHE A 52 3.94 -23.26 -5.39
CA PHE A 52 4.77 -24.32 -5.94
C PHE A 52 5.98 -23.74 -6.66
N ASN A 53 7.14 -24.35 -6.47
CA ASN A 53 8.34 -24.02 -7.23
C ASN A 53 8.36 -24.90 -8.49
N LEU A 54 8.58 -24.29 -9.64
CA LEU A 54 8.78 -24.99 -10.90
C LEU A 54 10.15 -25.67 -10.89
N VAL A 55 10.17 -26.94 -11.30
CA VAL A 55 11.37 -27.74 -11.46
C VAL A 55 11.40 -28.25 -12.90
N ALA A 56 12.44 -27.90 -13.64
CA ALA A 56 12.63 -28.32 -15.01
C ALA A 56 13.74 -29.37 -15.13
N PRO A 57 13.68 -30.26 -16.15
CA PRO A 57 14.82 -31.06 -16.54
C PRO A 57 16.04 -30.18 -16.90
N PRO A 58 17.26 -30.72 -16.80
CA PRO A 58 18.46 -29.99 -17.23
C PRO A 58 18.36 -29.58 -18.70
N ASN A 59 18.85 -28.37 -19.02
CA ASN A 59 18.85 -27.76 -20.36
C ASN A 59 17.48 -27.36 -20.93
N ASN A 60 16.48 -27.10 -20.08
CA ASN A 60 15.20 -26.54 -20.54
C ASN A 60 15.33 -25.04 -20.87
N ARG A 61 15.21 -24.70 -22.16
CA ARG A 61 15.32 -23.31 -22.65
C ARG A 61 14.28 -22.37 -22.06
N LEU A 62 13.04 -22.84 -21.88
CA LEU A 62 11.96 -22.02 -21.32
C LEU A 62 12.21 -21.72 -19.84
N PHE A 63 12.72 -22.69 -19.08
CA PHE A 63 13.08 -22.47 -17.68
C PHE A 63 14.17 -21.39 -17.50
N ASN A 64 15.18 -21.38 -18.39
CA ASN A 64 16.21 -20.34 -18.37
C ASN A 64 15.63 -18.94 -18.63
N VAL A 65 14.63 -18.84 -19.52
CA VAL A 65 13.91 -17.59 -19.77
C VAL A 65 13.10 -17.17 -18.54
N ILE A 66 12.35 -18.10 -17.94
CA ILE A 66 11.59 -17.87 -16.70
C ILE A 66 12.51 -17.34 -15.60
N GLN A 67 13.67 -17.97 -15.40
CA GLN A 67 14.63 -17.55 -14.39
C GLN A 67 15.16 -16.14 -14.66
N LYS A 68 15.58 -15.85 -15.90
CA LYS A 68 16.07 -14.52 -16.29
C LYS A 68 15.02 -13.43 -16.10
N ILE A 69 13.76 -13.70 -16.44
CA ILE A 69 12.64 -12.76 -16.22
C ILE A 69 12.42 -12.56 -14.73
N SER A 70 12.53 -13.61 -13.92
CA SER A 70 12.32 -13.57 -12.47
C SER A 70 13.43 -12.82 -11.71
N GLU A 71 14.62 -12.67 -12.30
CA GLU A 71 15.74 -11.92 -11.73
C GLU A 71 15.61 -10.39 -11.94
N GLU A 72 14.74 -9.93 -12.86
CA GLU A 72 14.51 -8.51 -13.08
C GLU A 72 13.75 -7.88 -11.89
N ARG A 73 14.24 -6.75 -11.38
CA ARG A 73 13.69 -6.04 -10.19
C ARG A 73 12.18 -5.78 -10.22
N TYR A 74 11.62 -5.49 -11.39
CA TYR A 74 10.21 -5.10 -11.53
C TYR A 74 9.30 -6.27 -11.93
N ASN A 75 9.84 -7.48 -12.05
CA ASN A 75 9.08 -8.65 -12.37
C ASN A 75 8.77 -9.46 -11.11
N PHE A 76 7.66 -10.18 -11.17
CA PHE A 76 7.38 -11.21 -10.18
C PHE A 76 8.34 -12.39 -10.37
N ASN A 77 8.49 -13.19 -9.32
CA ASN A 77 9.26 -14.42 -9.42
C ASN A 77 8.42 -15.51 -10.10
N HIS A 78 8.56 -15.65 -11.42
CA HIS A 78 7.85 -16.63 -12.25
C HIS A 78 8.30 -18.08 -12.03
N THR A 79 9.40 -18.32 -11.30
CA THR A 79 9.77 -19.68 -10.87
C THR A 79 8.85 -20.23 -9.79
N ARG A 80 8.12 -19.35 -9.08
CA ARG A 80 7.16 -19.72 -8.04
C ARG A 80 5.75 -19.40 -8.51
N ILE A 81 4.98 -20.44 -8.77
CA ILE A 81 3.59 -20.33 -9.21
C ILE A 81 2.63 -20.55 -8.03
N HIS A 82 1.45 -19.94 -8.09
CA HIS A 82 0.43 -20.07 -7.04
C HIS A 82 -0.85 -20.64 -7.63
N ARG A 83 -1.41 -21.64 -6.94
CA ARG A 83 -2.57 -22.40 -7.38
C ARG A 83 -3.62 -22.43 -6.30
N GLY A 84 -4.84 -22.01 -6.64
CA GLY A 84 -6.02 -22.17 -5.80
C GLY A 84 -7.04 -23.03 -6.53
N TYR A 85 -7.14 -24.32 -6.24
CA TYR A 85 -7.98 -25.23 -7.02
C TYR A 85 -9.16 -25.76 -6.23
N CYS A 86 -10.30 -25.90 -6.91
CA CYS A 86 -11.41 -26.71 -6.45
C CYS A 86 -11.09 -28.18 -6.68
N VAL A 87 -10.39 -28.79 -5.72
CA VAL A 87 -9.87 -30.16 -5.77
C VAL A 87 -10.99 -31.20 -5.99
N SER A 88 -12.20 -30.91 -5.52
CA SER A 88 -13.36 -31.80 -5.69
C SER A 88 -13.82 -31.95 -7.14
N SER A 89 -13.68 -30.93 -7.98
CA SER A 89 -14.08 -30.96 -9.39
C SER A 89 -12.90 -31.06 -10.32
N ARG A 90 -11.90 -30.17 -10.17
CA ARG A 90 -10.75 -30.07 -11.07
C ARG A 90 -9.80 -31.26 -10.99
N CYS A 91 -9.75 -31.90 -9.83
CA CYS A 91 -8.84 -33.02 -9.54
C CYS A 91 -9.61 -34.32 -9.30
N SER A 92 -10.81 -34.49 -9.87
CA SER A 92 -11.66 -35.68 -9.70
C SER A 92 -10.88 -36.97 -9.91
N ASP A 93 -10.07 -37.00 -10.97
CA ASP A 93 -9.38 -38.17 -11.52
C ASP A 93 -8.15 -38.58 -10.70
N VAL A 94 -7.78 -37.78 -9.70
CA VAL A 94 -6.67 -38.08 -8.81
C VAL A 94 -7.17 -38.89 -7.61
N GLU A 95 -6.87 -40.18 -7.62
CA GLU A 95 -7.13 -41.09 -6.51
C GLU A 95 -6.09 -40.88 -5.40
N GLU A 96 -6.45 -40.07 -4.41
CA GLU A 96 -5.67 -39.80 -3.20
C GLU A 96 -6.63 -39.54 -2.03
N VAL A 97 -6.37 -40.16 -0.88
CA VAL A 97 -7.24 -40.05 0.30
C VAL A 97 -7.09 -38.69 0.97
N SER A 98 -5.86 -38.20 1.10
CA SER A 98 -5.61 -36.92 1.75
C SER A 98 -5.79 -35.76 0.77
N LEU A 99 -6.60 -34.76 1.16
CA LEU A 99 -6.88 -33.58 0.34
C LEU A 99 -5.60 -32.84 -0.09
N ARG A 100 -4.61 -32.76 0.82
CA ARG A 100 -3.29 -32.19 0.54
C ARG A 100 -2.53 -32.95 -0.55
N ARG A 101 -2.41 -34.28 -0.45
CA ARG A 101 -1.70 -35.07 -1.48
C ARG A 101 -2.44 -35.03 -2.80
N LYS A 102 -3.77 -35.09 -2.77
CA LYS A 102 -4.63 -34.95 -3.95
C LYS A 102 -4.36 -33.63 -4.68
N PHE A 103 -4.33 -32.52 -3.93
CA PHE A 103 -4.01 -31.19 -4.46
C PHE A 103 -2.61 -31.12 -5.06
N VAL A 104 -1.58 -31.56 -4.32
CA VAL A 104 -0.18 -31.51 -4.79
C VAL A 104 0.02 -32.35 -6.05
N LYS A 105 -0.51 -33.58 -6.07
CA LYS A 105 -0.41 -34.49 -7.21
C LYS A 105 -1.16 -33.97 -8.43
N CYS A 106 -2.32 -33.35 -8.22
CA CYS A 106 -3.09 -32.70 -9.28
C CYS A 106 -2.34 -31.52 -9.90
N VAL A 107 -1.79 -30.61 -9.08
CA VAL A 107 -0.99 -29.48 -9.57
C VAL A 107 0.24 -29.97 -10.32
N LYS A 108 0.94 -30.97 -9.79
CA LYS A 108 2.06 -31.62 -10.45
C LYS A 108 1.67 -32.19 -11.81
N ASN A 109 0.59 -32.98 -11.88
CA ASN A 109 0.15 -33.58 -13.14
C ASN A 109 -0.20 -32.52 -14.19
N ILE A 110 -1.03 -31.54 -13.84
CA ILE A 110 -1.44 -30.45 -14.75
C ILE A 110 -0.23 -29.64 -15.22
N THR A 111 0.70 -29.30 -14.33
CA THR A 111 1.88 -28.50 -14.71
C THR A 111 2.80 -29.29 -15.64
N GLN A 112 2.96 -30.59 -15.37
CA GLN A 112 3.78 -31.49 -16.18
C GLN A 112 3.16 -31.70 -17.57
N THR A 113 1.84 -31.92 -17.66
CA THR A 113 1.17 -32.19 -18.94
C THR A 113 1.09 -30.97 -19.84
N HIS A 114 0.80 -29.79 -19.28
CA HIS A 114 0.62 -28.57 -20.08
C HIS A 114 1.94 -27.86 -20.42
N HIS A 115 2.93 -27.93 -19.54
CA HIS A 115 4.17 -27.14 -19.67
C HIS A 115 5.45 -27.96 -19.60
N GLY A 116 5.39 -29.25 -19.31
CA GLY A 116 6.58 -30.10 -19.19
C GLY A 116 7.43 -29.84 -17.94
N PHE A 117 6.91 -29.09 -16.97
CA PHE A 117 7.58 -28.78 -15.70
C PHE A 117 7.00 -29.59 -14.54
N ASP A 118 7.86 -30.02 -13.63
CA ASP A 118 7.42 -30.55 -12.34
C ASP A 118 7.12 -29.38 -11.39
N ALA A 119 6.15 -29.56 -10.50
CA ALA A 119 5.73 -28.54 -9.55
C ALA A 119 5.89 -29.07 -8.13
N LYS A 120 6.93 -28.59 -7.42
CA LYS A 120 7.19 -28.98 -6.04
C LYS A 120 6.49 -28.02 -5.08
N LEU A 121 5.69 -28.56 -4.15
CA LEU A 121 5.03 -27.75 -3.13
C LEU A 121 6.08 -26.98 -2.31
N SER A 122 5.94 -25.66 -2.30
CA SER A 122 6.77 -24.73 -1.53
C SER A 122 6.08 -24.38 -0.20
N SER A 123 4.83 -23.92 -0.28
CA SER A 123 3.99 -23.66 0.88
C SER A 123 2.55 -24.07 0.57
N LEU A 124 1.88 -24.69 1.55
CA LEU A 124 0.43 -24.89 1.51
C LEU A 124 -0.19 -23.84 2.43
N ASP A 125 -1.02 -22.97 1.87
CA ASP A 125 -1.61 -21.86 2.61
C ASP A 125 -2.82 -22.35 3.40
N TYR A 126 -3.79 -22.95 2.71
CA TYR A 126 -4.93 -23.61 3.36
C TYR A 126 -5.64 -24.59 2.43
N CYS A 127 -6.41 -25.51 3.04
CA CYS A 127 -7.43 -26.28 2.36
C CYS A 127 -8.74 -26.18 3.16
N LYS A 128 -9.81 -25.77 2.49
CA LYS A 128 -11.15 -25.60 3.07
C LYS A 128 -12.15 -26.50 2.36
N THR A 129 -13.19 -26.90 3.08
CA THR A 129 -14.29 -27.72 2.54
C THR A 129 -15.62 -27.03 2.73
N SER A 130 -16.66 -27.47 2.05
CA SER A 130 -18.03 -26.94 2.22
C SER A 130 -18.52 -26.96 3.68
N LYS A 131 -17.95 -27.84 4.52
CA LYS A 131 -18.25 -27.93 5.95
C LYS A 131 -17.47 -26.92 6.80
N THR A 132 -16.39 -26.35 6.28
CA THR A 132 -15.64 -25.31 7.00
C THR A 132 -16.40 -23.98 6.89
N PRO A 133 -16.52 -23.22 7.98
CA PRO A 133 -17.19 -21.93 7.92
C PRO A 133 -16.53 -21.02 6.87
N PRO A 134 -17.34 -20.28 6.08
CA PRO A 134 -16.84 -19.50 4.96
C PRO A 134 -15.92 -18.37 5.43
N SER A 135 -16.31 -17.70 6.53
CA SER A 135 -15.56 -16.63 7.16
C SER A 135 -14.58 -17.16 8.21
N ARG A 136 -13.41 -16.49 8.30
CA ARG A 136 -12.55 -16.65 9.47
C ARG A 136 -13.28 -16.12 10.71
N PRO A 137 -13.08 -16.70 11.89
CA PRO A 137 -13.64 -16.14 13.12
C PRO A 137 -13.08 -14.73 13.34
N ILE A 138 -13.89 -13.87 13.97
CA ILE A 138 -13.48 -12.53 14.35
C ILE A 138 -12.35 -12.66 15.36
N ASP A 139 -11.19 -12.08 15.06
CA ASP A 139 -10.03 -12.09 15.95
C ASP A 139 -9.93 -10.80 16.78
N GLY A 140 -9.00 -10.75 17.73
CA GLY A 140 -8.81 -9.56 18.56
C GLY A 140 -8.39 -8.31 17.77
N LEU A 141 -7.75 -8.48 16.61
CA LEU A 141 -7.35 -7.37 15.75
C LEU A 141 -8.56 -6.77 15.03
N ASP A 142 -9.51 -7.61 14.60
CA ASP A 142 -10.78 -7.17 14.03
C ASP A 142 -11.58 -6.35 15.03
N VAL A 143 -11.69 -6.86 16.27
CA VAL A 143 -12.38 -6.16 17.35
C VAL A 143 -11.70 -4.83 17.66
N ALA A 144 -10.36 -4.82 17.76
CA ALA A 144 -9.60 -3.60 17.98
C ALA A 144 -9.82 -2.59 16.84
N PHE A 145 -9.78 -3.03 15.58
CA PHE A 145 -10.00 -2.18 14.42
C PHE A 145 -11.40 -1.56 14.40
N ILE A 146 -12.43 -2.38 14.65
CA ILE A 146 -13.83 -1.92 14.75
C ILE A 146 -13.96 -0.90 15.88
N TYR A 147 -13.37 -1.18 17.05
CA TYR A 147 -13.42 -0.28 18.20
C TYR A 147 -12.75 1.07 17.91
N PHE A 148 -11.50 1.08 17.41
CA PHE A 148 -10.78 2.33 17.13
C PHE A 148 -11.44 3.14 16.02
N SER A 149 -11.85 2.48 14.93
CA SER A 149 -12.52 3.14 13.82
C SER A 149 -13.89 3.69 14.25
N GLY A 150 -14.65 2.89 14.99
CA GLY A 150 -15.94 3.30 15.56
C GLY A 150 -15.81 4.48 16.51
N LEU A 151 -14.79 4.50 17.38
CA LEU A 151 -14.50 5.63 18.26
C LEU A 151 -14.18 6.91 17.48
N ILE A 152 -13.34 6.82 16.44
CA ILE A 152 -13.01 7.96 15.58
C ILE A 152 -14.27 8.48 14.89
N LEU A 153 -15.08 7.61 14.30
CA LEU A 153 -16.33 8.00 13.64
C LEU A 153 -17.31 8.63 14.63
N LEU A 154 -17.46 8.06 15.82
CA LEU A 154 -18.31 8.59 16.89
C LEU A 154 -17.87 10.00 17.30
N MET A 155 -16.57 10.21 17.52
CA MET A 155 -16.04 11.54 17.85
C MET A 155 -16.29 12.53 16.71
N ASN A 156 -16.17 12.10 15.45
CA ASN A 156 -16.48 12.94 14.29
C ASN A 156 -17.96 13.34 14.23
N VAL A 157 -18.87 12.39 14.52
CA VAL A 157 -20.31 12.66 14.58
C VAL A 157 -20.62 13.65 15.70
N ILE A 158 -20.12 13.41 16.92
CA ILE A 158 -20.33 14.30 18.07
C ILE A 158 -19.78 15.70 17.79
N GLY A 159 -18.55 15.79 17.26
CA GLY A 159 -17.91 17.07 16.94
C GLY A 159 -18.64 17.84 15.85
N THR A 160 -19.17 17.14 14.84
CA THR A 160 -19.93 17.75 13.76
C THR A 160 -21.31 18.22 14.24
N ILE A 161 -22.04 17.42 15.02
CA ILE A 161 -23.31 17.84 15.64
C ILE A 161 -23.09 19.08 16.52
N TYR A 162 -22.03 19.08 17.33
CA TYR A 162 -21.67 20.25 18.15
C TYR A 162 -21.43 21.51 17.30
N ASP A 163 -20.73 21.38 16.17
CA ASP A 163 -20.46 22.51 15.28
C ASP A 163 -21.73 23.09 14.63
N PHE A 164 -22.72 22.25 14.33
CA PHE A 164 -24.02 22.71 13.83
C PHE A 164 -24.94 23.28 14.93
N ALA A 165 -24.91 22.70 16.13
CA ALA A 165 -25.82 23.08 17.22
C ALA A 165 -25.32 24.26 18.06
N ARG A 166 -24.02 24.60 17.98
CA ARG A 166 -23.47 25.71 18.76
C ARG A 166 -23.99 27.06 18.28
N ASN A 167 -24.15 27.97 19.22
CA ASN A 167 -24.39 29.37 18.90
C ASN A 167 -23.10 29.99 18.30
N PRO A 168 -23.13 30.59 17.09
CA PRO A 168 -21.97 31.17 16.43
C PRO A 168 -21.32 32.30 17.22
N ASP A 169 -22.06 32.99 18.09
CA ASP A 169 -21.57 34.13 18.86
C ASP A 169 -20.68 33.73 20.04
N HIS A 170 -20.73 32.46 20.46
CA HIS A 170 -19.93 31.94 21.57
C HIS A 170 -18.65 31.26 21.10
N LYS A 171 -17.59 31.42 21.89
CA LYS A 171 -16.31 30.77 21.62
C LYS A 171 -16.47 29.24 21.61
N PRO A 172 -16.09 28.53 20.52
CA PRO A 172 -16.28 27.09 20.44
C PRO A 172 -15.44 26.33 21.47
N ASN A 173 -15.99 25.21 21.94
CA ASN A 173 -15.22 24.21 22.65
C ASN A 173 -14.22 23.58 21.68
N ARG A 174 -12.94 23.81 21.97
CA ARG A 174 -11.82 23.43 21.13
C ARG A 174 -11.70 21.91 20.93
N TYR A 175 -12.08 21.11 21.93
CA TYR A 175 -11.96 19.65 21.83
C TYR A 175 -13.01 19.08 20.89
N LEU A 176 -14.25 19.56 20.98
CA LEU A 176 -15.36 19.08 20.15
C LEU A 176 -15.24 19.58 18.70
N ILE A 177 -14.86 20.84 18.50
CA ILE A 177 -14.72 21.42 17.15
C ILE A 177 -13.59 20.76 16.34
N THR A 178 -12.58 20.20 17.01
CA THR A 178 -11.47 19.49 16.34
C THR A 178 -11.93 18.25 15.59
N TRP A 179 -13.02 17.63 16.04
CA TRP A 179 -13.62 16.46 15.41
C TRP A 179 -14.75 16.83 14.42
N SER A 180 -15.08 18.11 14.25
CA SER A 180 -16.03 18.52 13.21
C SER A 180 -15.44 18.26 11.83
N LEU A 181 -16.17 17.54 10.97
CA LEU A 181 -15.79 17.32 9.58
C LEU A 181 -15.84 18.63 8.78
N VAL A 182 -16.81 19.51 9.09
CA VAL A 182 -16.98 20.80 8.41
C VAL A 182 -15.81 21.73 8.72
N GLU A 183 -15.46 21.87 10.01
CA GLU A 183 -14.32 22.71 10.40
C GLU A 183 -12.99 22.11 9.94
N SER A 184 -12.85 20.78 9.95
CA SER A 184 -11.67 20.11 9.41
C SER A 184 -11.49 20.37 7.91
N TRP A 185 -12.58 20.36 7.14
CA TRP A 185 -12.54 20.73 5.72
C TRP A 185 -12.18 22.19 5.51
N LYS A 186 -12.82 23.12 6.26
CA LYS A 186 -12.47 24.55 6.22
C LYS A 186 -10.99 24.74 6.51
N ARG A 187 -10.44 24.12 7.55
CA ARG A 187 -9.01 24.17 7.88
C ARG A 187 -8.10 23.60 6.79
N LEU A 188 -8.54 22.59 6.07
CA LEU A 188 -7.79 22.01 4.95
C LEU A 188 -7.79 22.95 3.74
N ALA A 189 -8.91 23.62 3.47
CA ALA A 189 -9.09 24.53 2.35
C ALA A 189 -8.61 25.97 2.63
N ASN A 190 -8.47 26.35 3.90
CA ASN A 190 -8.07 27.69 4.30
C ASN A 190 -6.60 27.97 4.01
N SER A 191 -6.33 29.22 3.62
CA SER A 191 -4.97 29.76 3.50
C SER A 191 -4.58 30.54 4.77
N TYR A 192 -3.28 30.73 5.03
CA TYR A 192 -2.81 31.65 6.07
C TYR A 192 -3.06 33.10 5.62
N GLU A 193 -4.31 33.55 5.74
CA GLU A 193 -4.76 34.93 5.49
C GLU A 193 -4.48 35.87 6.66
N SER A 194 -3.68 35.44 7.65
CA SER A 194 -3.42 36.18 8.88
C SER A 194 -2.35 37.27 8.69
N GLY A 195 -2.58 38.27 7.85
CA GLY A 195 -1.92 39.59 7.83
C GLY A 195 -0.37 39.67 7.80
N ASN A 196 0.35 38.56 7.82
CA ASN A 196 1.80 38.48 7.93
C ASN A 196 2.36 37.90 6.62
N PRO A 197 3.00 38.73 5.77
CA PRO A 197 3.46 38.31 4.45
C PRO A 197 4.46 37.14 4.50
N ARG A 198 5.18 36.97 5.62
CA ARG A 198 6.11 35.85 5.83
C ARG A 198 5.41 34.49 6.03
N LEU A 199 4.20 34.47 6.59
CA LEU A 199 3.40 33.25 6.80
C LEU A 199 2.58 32.91 5.55
N THR A 200 2.08 33.93 4.86
CA THR A 200 1.36 33.77 3.59
C THR A 200 2.25 33.17 2.49
N SER A 201 3.57 33.48 2.48
CA SER A 201 4.52 32.85 1.55
C SER A 201 4.73 31.35 1.78
N LEU A 202 4.31 30.81 2.95
CA LEU A 202 4.36 29.38 3.26
C LEU A 202 3.08 28.63 2.85
N ASN A 203 2.07 29.30 2.29
CA ASN A 203 0.82 28.66 1.83
C ASN A 203 1.05 27.49 0.85
N PRO A 204 1.95 27.58 -0.15
CA PRO A 204 2.21 26.47 -1.07
C PRO A 204 2.66 25.18 -0.38
N ILE A 205 3.33 25.30 0.78
CA ILE A 205 3.79 24.16 1.57
C ILE A 205 2.62 23.34 2.12
N ASN A 206 1.50 23.96 2.47
CA ASN A 206 0.31 23.23 2.91
C ASN A 206 -0.28 22.39 1.75
N GLY A 207 -0.32 22.96 0.53
CA GLY A 207 -0.74 22.23 -0.67
C GLY A 207 0.16 21.04 -0.99
N ILE A 208 1.49 21.24 -0.91
CA ILE A 208 2.49 20.17 -1.10
C ILE A 208 2.28 19.03 -0.09
N LYS A 209 2.00 19.35 1.18
CA LYS A 209 1.73 18.32 2.21
C LYS A 209 0.45 17.55 1.94
N ALA A 210 -0.62 18.23 1.54
CA ALA A 210 -1.89 17.58 1.20
C ALA A 210 -1.71 16.64 0.01
N PHE A 211 -1.05 17.11 -1.05
CA PHE A 211 -0.69 16.30 -2.21
C PHE A 211 0.08 15.03 -1.81
N PHE A 212 1.16 15.19 -1.04
CA PHE A 212 1.95 14.03 -0.64
C PHE A 212 1.20 13.05 0.27
N MET A 213 0.33 13.52 1.16
CA MET A 213 -0.51 12.63 1.96
C MET A 213 -1.44 11.79 1.09
N ILE A 214 -2.08 12.40 0.08
CA ILE A 214 -2.91 11.68 -0.89
C ILE A 214 -2.09 10.64 -1.64
N THR A 215 -0.89 11.00 -2.11
CA THR A 215 0.00 10.07 -2.81
C THR A 215 0.43 8.89 -1.94
N ILE A 216 0.73 9.11 -0.65
CA ILE A 216 1.06 8.03 0.29
C ILE A 216 -0.12 7.08 0.49
N ILE A 217 -1.33 7.63 0.68
CA ILE A 217 -2.54 6.82 0.85
C ILE A 217 -2.75 5.94 -0.39
N LEU A 218 -2.64 6.53 -1.59
CA LEU A 218 -2.76 5.79 -2.84
C LEU A 218 -1.66 4.74 -2.99
N ALA A 219 -0.41 5.06 -2.63
CA ALA A 219 0.71 4.13 -2.69
C ALA A 219 0.50 2.92 -1.77
N HIS A 220 -0.01 3.11 -0.55
CA HIS A 220 -0.32 2.01 0.35
C HIS A 220 -1.51 1.17 -0.13
N ALA A 221 -2.54 1.79 -0.70
CA ALA A 221 -3.64 1.07 -1.32
C ALA A 221 -3.15 0.21 -2.50
N MET A 222 -2.30 0.77 -3.36
CA MET A 222 -1.68 0.03 -4.46
C MET A 222 -0.80 -1.11 -3.95
N PHE A 223 0.04 -0.87 -2.94
CA PHE A 223 0.87 -1.92 -2.35
C PHE A 223 0.03 -3.09 -1.82
N ALA A 224 -1.08 -2.81 -1.14
CA ALA A 224 -2.00 -3.85 -0.69
C ALA A 224 -2.58 -4.65 -1.87
N LEU A 225 -2.99 -3.99 -2.95
CA LEU A 225 -3.44 -4.66 -4.17
C LEU A 225 -2.33 -5.51 -4.80
N HIS A 226 -1.09 -5.01 -4.84
CA HIS A 226 0.07 -5.73 -5.36
C HIS A 226 0.44 -6.97 -4.54
N SER A 227 0.11 -6.99 -3.25
CA SER A 227 0.34 -8.15 -2.37
C SER A 227 -0.66 -9.30 -2.57
N SER A 228 -1.71 -9.09 -3.38
CA SER A 228 -2.74 -10.08 -3.67
C SER A 228 -2.48 -10.88 -4.95
N TYR A 229 -3.29 -11.91 -5.21
CA TYR A 229 -3.21 -12.70 -6.45
C TYR A 229 -3.85 -11.95 -7.63
N ILE A 230 -3.02 -11.46 -8.54
CA ILE A 230 -3.45 -10.57 -9.65
C ILE A 230 -3.74 -11.39 -10.91
N GLN A 231 -4.86 -11.14 -11.60
CA GLN A 231 -5.18 -11.87 -12.84
C GLN A 231 -4.19 -11.58 -13.99
N ASN A 232 -3.70 -10.35 -14.09
CA ASN A 232 -2.74 -9.92 -15.11
C ASN A 232 -1.47 -9.33 -14.46
N PRO A 233 -0.51 -10.18 -14.03
CA PRO A 233 0.76 -9.72 -13.45
C PRO A 233 1.59 -8.89 -14.44
N GLN A 234 1.56 -9.25 -15.73
CA GLN A 234 2.34 -8.61 -16.77
C GLN A 234 2.03 -7.11 -16.90
N PHE A 235 0.75 -6.74 -16.80
CA PHE A 235 0.33 -5.34 -16.80
C PHE A 235 0.99 -4.56 -15.65
N MET A 236 1.08 -5.17 -14.46
CA MET A 236 1.71 -4.57 -13.29
C MET A 236 3.24 -4.47 -13.42
N GLU A 237 3.89 -5.50 -13.96
CA GLU A 237 5.33 -5.48 -14.23
C GLU A 237 5.69 -4.38 -15.25
N ASN A 238 4.91 -4.27 -16.32
CA ASN A 238 5.10 -3.23 -17.33
C ASN A 238 4.80 -1.83 -16.78
N ALA A 239 3.74 -1.66 -16.00
CA ALA A 239 3.41 -0.38 -15.36
C ALA A 239 4.50 0.07 -14.38
N SER A 240 5.16 -0.87 -13.68
CA SER A 240 6.24 -0.58 -12.73
C SER A 240 7.51 -0.07 -13.40
N ARG A 241 7.71 -0.37 -14.69
CA ARG A 241 8.83 0.12 -15.52
C ARG A 241 8.64 1.55 -16.02
N LEU A 242 7.45 2.12 -15.94
CA LEU A 242 7.22 3.50 -16.34
C LEU A 242 8.00 4.44 -15.41
N PRO A 243 8.74 5.44 -15.93
CA PRO A 243 9.59 6.30 -15.10
C PRO A 243 8.87 6.95 -13.92
N LEU A 244 7.62 7.38 -14.12
CA LEU A 244 6.79 7.97 -13.07
C LEU A 244 6.42 6.95 -11.98
N SER A 245 6.06 5.73 -12.37
CA SER A 245 5.76 4.64 -11.44
C SER A 245 6.99 4.23 -10.63
N THR A 246 8.14 4.09 -11.29
CA THR A 246 9.43 3.83 -10.64
C THR A 246 9.79 4.91 -9.61
N LEU A 247 9.55 6.19 -9.92
CA LEU A 247 9.77 7.28 -8.97
C LEU A 247 8.88 7.15 -7.72
N PHE A 248 7.59 6.84 -7.90
CA PHE A 248 6.65 6.68 -6.79
C PHE A 248 6.87 5.40 -5.97
N GLN A 249 7.28 4.31 -6.61
CA GLN A 249 7.69 3.08 -5.93
C GLN A 249 8.97 3.27 -5.12
N ASN A 250 9.82 4.23 -5.51
CA ASN A 250 10.96 4.63 -4.69
C ASN A 250 10.49 5.52 -3.52
N GLY A 251 9.88 4.87 -2.53
CA GLY A 251 9.33 5.53 -1.34
C GLY A 251 10.34 6.38 -0.57
N TYR A 252 11.65 6.13 -0.74
CA TYR A 252 12.71 6.96 -0.18
C TYR A 252 12.63 8.43 -0.62
N VAL A 253 12.31 8.68 -1.90
CA VAL A 253 12.22 10.05 -2.43
C VAL A 253 11.11 10.84 -1.72
N ILE A 254 9.96 10.19 -1.50
CA ILE A 254 8.82 10.80 -0.81
C ILE A 254 9.18 11.07 0.66
N ILE A 255 9.73 10.08 1.36
CA ILE A 255 10.12 10.20 2.78
C ILE A 255 11.17 11.31 2.96
N GLN A 256 12.19 11.34 2.10
CA GLN A 256 13.24 12.36 2.15
C GLN A 256 12.68 13.76 1.96
N THR A 257 11.73 13.92 1.03
CA THR A 257 11.06 15.21 0.80
C THR A 257 10.27 15.65 2.02
N PHE A 258 9.56 14.74 2.70
CA PHE A 258 8.88 15.03 3.96
C PHE A 258 9.84 15.44 5.08
N ILE A 259 10.97 14.76 5.21
CA ILE A 259 11.99 15.07 6.22
C ILE A 259 12.59 16.46 5.95
N MET A 260 12.94 16.75 4.70
CA MET A 260 13.48 18.04 4.29
C MET A 260 12.50 19.19 4.59
N LEU A 261 11.24 19.04 4.19
CA LEU A 261 10.20 20.02 4.42
C LEU A 261 9.92 20.24 5.91
N SER A 262 9.93 19.15 6.70
CA SER A 262 9.76 19.21 8.16
C SER A 262 10.92 19.92 8.84
N SER A 263 12.15 19.66 8.39
CA SER A 263 13.37 20.27 8.92
C SER A 263 13.44 21.76 8.60
N PHE A 264 13.10 22.14 7.37
CA PHE A 264 12.96 23.54 6.96
C PHE A 264 11.96 24.29 7.83
N LEU A 265 10.75 23.76 8.00
CA LEU A 265 9.72 24.39 8.83
C LEU A 265 10.13 24.48 10.30
N LEU A 266 10.87 23.49 10.82
CA LEU A 266 11.39 23.54 12.17
C LEU A 266 12.41 24.67 12.33
N ALA A 267 13.42 24.72 11.46
CA ALA A 267 14.43 25.77 11.46
C ALA A 267 13.79 27.16 11.34
N TYR A 268 12.84 27.32 10.43
CA TYR A 268 12.08 28.56 10.25
C TYR A 268 11.32 28.99 11.51
N ASN A 269 10.64 28.06 12.20
CA ASN A 269 9.95 28.38 13.46
C ASN A 269 10.93 28.71 14.60
N LEU A 270 12.10 28.07 14.65
CA LEU A 270 13.13 28.38 15.63
C LEU A 270 13.70 29.78 15.42
N LEU A 271 13.98 30.16 14.18
CA LEU A 271 14.46 31.50 13.83
C LEU A 271 13.44 32.59 14.22
N ILE A 272 12.15 32.42 13.86
CA ILE A 272 11.09 33.36 14.27
C ILE A 272 10.97 33.47 15.79
N ASN A 273 11.06 32.36 16.52
CA ASN A 273 10.97 32.39 17.97
C ASN A 273 12.20 33.08 18.59
N SER A 274 13.39 32.92 18.00
CA SER A 274 14.60 33.63 18.43
C SER A 274 14.54 35.13 18.16
N GLU A 275 13.94 35.56 17.04
CA GLU A 275 13.69 36.98 16.75
C GLU A 275 12.70 37.60 17.75
N LYS A 276 11.67 36.84 18.18
CA LYS A 276 10.63 37.33 19.10
C LYS A 276 11.06 37.37 20.57
N ASP A 277 11.97 36.50 20.99
CA ASP A 277 12.45 36.42 22.37
C ASP A 277 13.98 36.27 22.41
N PRO A 278 14.73 37.35 22.12
CA PRO A 278 16.19 37.32 22.01
C PRO A 278 16.91 36.93 23.32
N LYS A 279 16.21 36.98 24.46
CA LYS A 279 16.73 36.52 25.77
C LYS A 279 16.80 34.99 25.87
N LYS A 280 16.02 34.26 25.06
CA LYS A 280 16.05 32.80 24.95
C LYS A 280 16.87 32.39 23.73
N GLY A 281 18.18 32.62 23.78
CA GLY A 281 19.10 32.20 22.72
C GLY A 281 18.93 30.71 22.34
N LEU A 282 19.15 30.39 21.06
CA LEU A 282 19.07 29.02 20.54
C LEU A 282 20.20 28.16 21.14
N THR A 283 19.88 27.44 22.21
CA THR A 283 20.84 26.58 22.94
C THR A 283 20.50 25.11 22.72
N LEU A 284 21.47 24.19 22.71
CA LEU A 284 21.24 22.74 22.62
C LEU A 284 20.26 22.23 23.70
N ARG A 285 20.20 22.89 24.87
CA ARG A 285 19.25 22.60 25.96
C ARG A 285 17.78 22.77 25.57
N SER A 286 17.49 23.49 24.48
CA SER A 286 16.14 23.64 23.95
C SER A 286 15.68 22.47 23.08
N LEU A 287 16.59 21.59 22.63
CA LEU A 287 16.28 20.47 21.74
C LEU A 287 15.26 19.47 22.33
N PRO A 288 15.37 19.01 23.59
CA PRO A 288 14.38 18.11 24.17
C PRO A 288 12.96 18.73 24.18
N ARG A 289 12.88 20.03 24.51
CA ARG A 289 11.62 20.80 24.49
C ARG A 289 11.05 20.92 23.07
N VAL A 290 11.91 21.13 22.07
CA VAL A 290 11.52 21.18 20.66
C VAL A 290 11.00 19.82 20.17
N ILE A 291 11.67 18.72 20.52
CA ILE A 291 11.25 17.36 20.19
C ILE A 291 9.91 17.03 20.85
N PHE A 292 9.77 17.32 22.15
CA PHE A 292 8.52 17.12 22.88
C PHE A 292 7.37 17.92 22.23
N ASN A 293 7.59 19.21 21.94
CA ASN A 293 6.59 20.04 21.28
C ASN A 293 6.22 19.53 19.87
N ARG A 294 7.17 18.92 19.17
CA ARG A 294 6.92 18.29 17.87
C ARG A 294 6.04 17.06 18.00
N ILE A 295 6.34 16.17 18.95
CA ILE A 295 5.54 14.95 19.21
C ILE A 295 4.14 15.34 19.71
N ALA A 296 4.05 16.29 20.65
CA ALA A 296 2.78 16.80 21.17
C ALA A 296 1.90 17.43 20.07
N ARG A 297 2.51 18.11 19.09
CA ARG A 297 1.80 18.66 17.93
C ARG A 297 1.28 17.58 16.97
N SER A 298 1.90 16.41 16.93
CA SER A 298 1.38 15.26 16.17
C SER A 298 0.19 14.59 16.88
N VAL A 299 0.13 14.68 18.21
CA VAL A 299 -0.94 14.08 19.04
C VAL A 299 -2.10 15.05 19.27
N THR A 300 -1.87 16.36 19.19
CA THR A 300 -2.90 17.39 19.40
C THR A 300 -2.90 18.40 18.27
N ILE A 301 -4.08 18.56 17.66
CA ILE A 301 -4.35 19.64 16.72
C ILE A 301 -4.33 20.95 17.52
N ASP A 302 -3.18 21.64 17.45
CA ASP A 302 -3.03 23.09 17.45
C ASP A 302 -2.14 23.72 18.57
N LYS A 303 -1.36 24.73 18.13
CA LYS A 303 -0.16 25.34 18.74
C LYS A 303 -0.34 26.17 20.04
N PRO A 304 -1.52 26.70 20.44
CA PRO A 304 -1.57 27.62 21.58
C PRO A 304 -1.53 26.93 22.96
N LEU A 305 -1.74 25.61 23.05
CA LEU A 305 -1.64 24.85 24.31
C LEU A 305 -0.17 24.67 24.74
N ILE A 306 0.72 24.41 23.78
CA ILE A 306 2.17 24.31 23.98
C ILE A 306 2.72 25.64 24.53
N TRP A 307 2.25 26.77 24.03
CA TRP A 307 2.67 28.10 24.50
C TRP A 307 2.18 28.45 25.91
N ARG A 308 1.17 27.75 26.43
CA ARG A 308 0.65 27.92 27.80
C ARG A 308 1.33 26.97 28.78
N ILE A 309 1.52 25.70 28.42
CA ILE A 309 2.25 24.72 29.24
C ILE A 309 3.71 25.14 29.41
N ALA A 310 4.33 25.64 28.33
CA ALA A 310 5.72 26.07 28.36
C ALA A 310 5.94 27.48 28.96
N ARG A 311 4.87 28.08 29.50
CA ARG A 311 4.85 29.30 30.33
C ARG A 311 4.57 28.98 31.81
N ALA A 312 4.07 27.79 32.10
CA ALA A 312 3.71 27.31 33.44
C ALA A 312 4.81 26.43 34.08
N VAL A 313 5.91 26.21 33.35
CA VAL A 313 7.18 25.59 33.78
C VAL A 313 8.31 26.47 33.27
#